data_AF-A0A9D5ZVI1-F1
#
_entry.id   AF-A0A9D5ZVI1-F1
#
_cell.length_a   1.000
_cell.length_b   1.000
_cell.length_c   1.000
_cell.angle_alpha   90.00
_cell.angle_beta   90.00
_cell.angle_gamma   90.00
#
_symmetry.space_group_name_H-M   'P 1'
#
loop_
_entity.id
_entity.type
_entity.pdbx_description
1 polymer ?
#
loop_
_entity_poly.entity_id
_entity_poly.type
_entity_poly.pdbx_seq_one_letter_code
_entity_poly.pdbx_strand_id
1 'polypeptide(L)'
;MDESTRYTFEHLGDIFVERVEKAVSWLHNSTKGVSLTYRIHSLEKDRDKSYTRIGKRTSTLRKRNPANELFSDEDLSHLFTEFDEVDRELATARQEREERLYPHSKASEQPV
;
A
#
# COMPACT_ATOMS: atom_id res chain seq x y z
N MET A 1 10.45 -54.33 16.69
CA MET A 1 9.40 -53.47 16.09
C MET A 1 9.99 -52.08 16.05
N ASP A 2 10.76 -51.72 15.03
CA ASP A 2 11.64 -50.53 15.14
C ASP A 2 11.76 -49.62 13.91
N GLU A 3 11.38 -50.04 12.70
CA GLU A 3 11.44 -49.15 11.53
C GLU A 3 10.10 -48.48 11.19
N SER A 4 8.98 -49.20 11.35
CA SER A 4 7.64 -48.68 11.01
C SER A 4 7.19 -47.54 11.94
N THR A 5 7.49 -47.62 13.24
CA THR A 5 7.13 -46.58 14.22
C THR A 5 7.96 -45.31 14.02
N ARG A 6 9.26 -45.45 13.76
CA ARG A 6 10.16 -44.32 13.47
C ARG A 6 9.79 -43.60 12.18
N TYR A 7 9.51 -44.34 11.11
CA TYR A 7 9.08 -43.79 9.83
C TYR A 7 7.74 -43.04 9.94
N THR A 8 6.79 -43.61 10.71
CA THR A 8 5.49 -42.95 10.95
C THR A 8 5.66 -41.65 11.75
N PHE A 9 6.61 -41.61 12.70
CA PHE A 9 6.88 -40.43 13.51
C PHE A 9 7.58 -39.31 12.73
N GLU A 10 8.54 -39.66 11.86
CA GLU A 10 9.21 -38.70 10.96
C GLU A 10 8.18 -38.03 10.03
N HIS A 11 7.28 -38.80 9.40
CA HIS A 11 6.23 -38.21 8.56
C HIS A 11 5.19 -37.39 9.33
N LEU A 12 4.85 -37.79 10.56
CA LEU A 12 3.97 -36.98 11.41
C LEU A 12 4.64 -35.64 11.75
N GLY A 13 5.95 -35.66 12.00
CA GLY A 13 6.78 -34.48 12.24
C GLY A 13 6.79 -33.55 11.03
N ASP A 14 7.07 -34.07 9.84
CA ASP A 14 7.09 -33.28 8.60
C ASP A 14 5.73 -32.62 8.32
N ILE A 15 4.63 -33.37 8.45
CA ILE A 15 3.27 -32.84 8.27
C ILE A 15 2.98 -31.74 9.31
N PHE A 16 3.46 -31.89 10.53
CA PHE A 16 3.26 -30.90 11.58
C PHE A 16 4.08 -29.62 11.30
N VAL A 17 5.35 -29.76 10.94
CA VAL A 17 6.23 -28.65 10.58
C VAL A 17 5.66 -27.88 9.38
N GLU A 18 5.23 -28.56 8.33
CA GLU A 18 4.66 -27.94 7.13
C GLU A 18 3.38 -27.15 7.45
N ARG A 19 2.53 -27.67 8.35
CA ARG A 19 1.33 -26.97 8.82
C ARG A 19 1.67 -25.72 9.63
N VAL A 20 2.67 -25.79 10.49
CA VAL A 20 3.12 -24.64 11.29
C VAL A 20 3.71 -23.56 10.39
N GLU A 21 4.57 -23.93 9.43
CA GLU A 21 5.13 -23.00 8.45
C GLU A 21 4.03 -22.31 7.63
N LYS A 22 3.03 -23.07 7.16
CA LYS A 22 1.87 -22.52 6.45
C LYS A 22 1.07 -21.54 7.32
N ALA A 23 0.85 -21.86 8.60
CA ALA A 23 0.14 -20.98 9.53
C ALA A 23 0.89 -19.67 9.80
N VAL A 24 2.21 -19.75 10.02
CA VAL A 24 3.08 -18.58 10.22
C VAL A 24 3.10 -17.70 8.96
N SER A 25 3.23 -18.32 7.78
CA SER A 25 3.19 -17.61 6.50
C SER A 25 1.85 -16.90 6.27
N TRP A 26 0.73 -17.57 6.57
CA TRP A 26 -0.61 -16.98 6.48
C TRP A 26 -0.78 -15.79 7.44
N LEU A 27 -0.33 -15.93 8.69
CA LEU A 27 -0.40 -14.86 9.69
C LEU A 27 0.44 -13.63 9.29
N HIS A 28 1.66 -13.87 8.82
CA HIS A 28 2.56 -12.82 8.35
C HIS A 28 1.99 -12.09 7.11
N ASN A 29 1.43 -12.82 6.15
CA ASN A 29 0.79 -12.24 4.97
C ASN A 29 -0.49 -11.47 5.34
N SER A 30 -1.28 -11.97 6.29
CA SER A 30 -2.47 -11.28 6.81
C SER A 30 -2.09 -9.95 7.47
N THR A 31 -1.04 -9.94 8.30
CA THR A 31 -0.56 -8.73 8.99
C THR A 31 -0.09 -7.67 7.99
N LYS A 32 0.61 -8.08 6.92
CA LYS A 32 1.00 -7.19 5.81
C LYS A 32 -0.20 -6.63 5.03
N GLY A 33 -1.24 -7.43 4.81
CA GLY A 33 -2.46 -6.96 4.17
C GLY A 33 -3.22 -5.92 5.01
N VAL A 34 -3.30 -6.15 6.32
CA VAL A 34 -3.92 -5.22 7.27
C VAL A 34 -3.14 -3.92 7.34
N SER A 35 -1.81 -3.97 7.51
CA SER A 35 -0.98 -2.77 7.59
C SER A 35 -1.01 -1.96 6.29
N LEU A 36 -1.02 -2.62 5.13
CA LEU A 36 -1.18 -1.96 3.83
C LEU A 36 -2.54 -1.26 3.70
N THR A 37 -3.62 -1.89 4.17
CA THR A 37 -4.95 -1.29 4.15
C THR A 37 -5.01 -0.02 5.01
N TYR A 38 -4.43 -0.07 6.22
CA TYR A 38 -4.33 1.12 7.07
C TYR A 38 -3.45 2.21 6.44
N ARG A 39 -2.34 1.83 5.79
CA ARG A 39 -1.46 2.78 5.08
C ARG A 39 -2.19 3.47 3.93
N ILE A 40 -2.95 2.74 3.12
CA ILE A 40 -3.77 3.34 2.05
C ILE A 40 -4.75 4.33 2.64
N HIS A 41 -5.46 3.94 3.71
CA HIS A 41 -6.43 4.82 4.35
C HIS A 41 -5.79 6.09 4.94
N SER A 42 -4.60 5.99 5.53
CA SER A 42 -3.88 7.18 6.02
C SER A 42 -3.44 8.08 4.88
N LEU A 43 -2.92 7.52 3.77
CA LEU A 43 -2.51 8.28 2.59
C LEU A 43 -3.69 8.99 1.92
N GLU A 44 -4.87 8.35 1.84
CA GLU A 44 -6.10 9.01 1.35
C GLU A 44 -6.47 10.22 2.21
N LYS A 45 -6.42 10.05 3.54
CA LYS A 45 -6.70 11.14 4.48
C LYS A 45 -5.68 12.27 4.35
N ASP A 46 -4.41 11.96 4.13
CA ASP A 46 -3.37 12.98 3.98
C ASP A 46 -3.48 13.72 2.65
N ARG A 47 -3.82 13.01 1.56
CA ARG A 47 -4.14 13.62 0.26
C ARG A 47 -5.29 14.62 0.37
N ASP A 48 -6.37 14.24 1.06
CA ASP A 48 -7.54 15.11 1.24
C ASP A 48 -7.22 16.34 2.11
N LYS A 49 -6.33 16.21 3.10
CA LYS A 49 -5.80 17.35 3.87
C LYS A 49 -4.98 18.28 2.98
N SER A 50 -4.08 17.75 2.15
CA SER A 50 -3.26 18.54 1.22
C SER A 50 -4.16 19.29 0.24
N TYR A 51 -5.15 18.62 -0.34
CA TYR A 51 -6.16 19.26 -1.21
C TYR A 51 -6.90 20.40 -0.50
N THR A 52 -7.32 20.18 0.75
CA THR A 52 -7.97 21.21 1.56
C THR A 52 -7.06 22.40 1.82
N ARG A 53 -5.77 22.18 2.06
CA ARG A 53 -4.77 23.25 2.27
C ARG A 53 -4.55 24.05 0.99
N ILE A 54 -4.39 23.38 -0.15
CA ILE A 54 -4.30 24.01 -1.48
C ILE A 54 -5.52 24.91 -1.71
N GLY A 55 -6.74 24.38 -1.53
CA GLY A 55 -7.96 25.16 -1.70
C GLY A 55 -8.04 26.40 -0.80
N LYS A 56 -7.64 26.27 0.48
CA LYS A 56 -7.55 27.41 1.41
C LYS A 56 -6.54 28.45 0.94
N ARG A 57 -5.34 28.04 0.52
CA ARG A 57 -4.30 28.97 0.05
C ARG A 57 -4.75 29.68 -1.23
N THR A 58 -5.22 28.94 -2.23
CA THR A 58 -5.78 29.48 -3.48
C THR A 58 -6.91 30.48 -3.22
N SER A 59 -7.83 30.17 -2.31
CA SER A 59 -8.93 31.10 -1.96
C SER A 59 -8.44 32.38 -1.29
N THR A 60 -7.35 32.30 -0.53
CA THR A 60 -6.73 33.45 0.16
C THR A 60 -6.01 34.34 -0.85
N LEU A 61 -5.24 33.75 -1.77
CA LEU A 61 -4.55 34.46 -2.85
C LEU A 61 -5.56 35.18 -3.76
N ARG A 62 -6.63 34.48 -4.18
CA ARG A 62 -7.69 35.07 -5.01
C ARG A 62 -8.34 36.31 -4.39
N LYS A 63 -8.49 36.34 -3.06
CA LYS A 63 -9.05 37.50 -2.33
C LYS A 63 -8.09 38.69 -2.27
N ARG A 64 -6.78 38.45 -2.33
CA ARG A 64 -5.74 39.48 -2.20
C ARG A 64 -5.32 40.05 -3.56
N ASN A 65 -5.15 39.20 -4.58
CA ASN A 65 -4.77 39.61 -5.93
C ASN A 65 -5.12 38.51 -6.96
N PRO A 66 -6.11 38.72 -7.86
CA PRO A 66 -6.68 37.64 -8.66
C PRO A 66 -5.86 37.14 -9.87
N ALA A 67 -4.83 37.85 -10.34
CA ALA A 67 -4.24 37.58 -11.66
C ALA A 67 -2.81 36.98 -11.69
N ASN A 68 -1.92 37.30 -10.74
CA ASN A 68 -0.48 36.99 -10.89
C ASN A 68 0.20 36.25 -9.72
N GLU A 69 -0.44 36.13 -8.55
CA GLU A 69 0.22 35.53 -7.38
C GLU A 69 0.09 34.00 -7.31
N LEU A 70 -0.87 33.40 -8.01
CA LEU A 70 -1.19 31.97 -7.87
C LEU A 70 -0.03 31.05 -8.30
N PHE A 71 0.64 31.37 -9.41
CA PHE A 71 1.77 30.60 -9.94
C PHE A 71 3.12 31.00 -9.35
N SER A 72 3.15 32.11 -8.62
CA SER A 72 4.36 32.68 -8.00
C SER A 72 4.45 32.37 -6.50
N ASP A 73 3.39 31.76 -5.95
CA ASP A 73 3.27 31.47 -4.52
C ASP A 73 4.08 30.21 -4.17
N GLU A 74 5.16 30.42 -3.43
CA GLU A 74 6.05 29.36 -2.97
C GLU A 74 5.32 28.37 -2.04
N ASP A 75 4.46 28.88 -1.15
CA ASP A 75 3.63 28.05 -0.27
C ASP A 75 2.70 27.11 -1.07
N LEU A 76 2.04 27.64 -2.11
CA LEU A 76 1.16 26.84 -2.96
C LEU A 76 1.95 25.79 -3.75
N SER A 77 3.13 26.17 -4.25
CA SER A 77 4.03 25.24 -4.94
C SER A 77 4.47 24.09 -4.01
N HIS A 78 4.81 24.39 -2.76
CA HIS A 78 5.14 23.37 -1.75
C HIS A 78 3.96 22.44 -1.46
N LEU A 79 2.74 22.99 -1.34
CA LEU A 79 1.53 22.21 -1.12
C LEU A 79 1.21 21.27 -2.30
N PHE A 80 1.50 21.68 -3.54
CA PHE A 80 1.37 20.80 -4.70
C PHE A 80 2.42 19.69 -4.69
N THR A 81 3.67 19.99 -4.32
CA THR A 81 4.71 18.96 -4.14
C THR A 81 4.31 17.94 -3.08
N GLU A 82 3.84 18.38 -1.91
CA GLU A 82 3.34 17.48 -0.86
C GLU A 82 2.18 16.60 -1.37
N PHE A 83 1.27 17.19 -2.15
CA PHE A 83 0.15 16.45 -2.73
C PHE A 83 0.62 15.38 -3.71
N ASP A 84 1.54 15.71 -4.61
CA ASP A 84 2.08 14.80 -5.63
C ASP A 84 2.87 13.65 -4.98
N GLU A 85 3.60 13.91 -3.91
CA GLU A 85 4.29 12.89 -3.13
C GLU A 85 3.30 11.89 -2.51
N VAL A 86 2.27 12.40 -1.83
CA VAL A 86 1.24 11.54 -1.22
C VAL A 86 0.47 10.75 -2.28
N ASP A 87 0.16 11.36 -3.43
CA ASP A 87 -0.54 10.68 -4.53
C ASP A 87 0.32 9.56 -5.15
N ARG A 88 1.62 9.80 -5.33
CA ARG A 88 2.57 8.78 -5.78
C ARG A 88 2.69 7.62 -4.79
N GLU A 89 2.76 7.91 -3.50
CA GLU A 89 2.77 6.89 -2.46
C GLU A 89 1.47 6.08 -2.43
N LEU A 90 0.32 6.75 -2.59
CA LEU A 90 -0.98 6.10 -2.66
C LEU A 90 -1.10 5.18 -3.88
N ALA A 91 -0.63 5.62 -5.04
CA ALA A 91 -0.59 4.81 -6.26
C ALA A 91 0.27 3.56 -6.05
N THR A 92 1.46 3.72 -5.45
CA THR A 92 2.37 2.61 -5.14
C THR A 92 1.71 1.61 -4.17
N ALA A 93 1.09 2.09 -3.10
CA ALA A 93 0.43 1.23 -2.12
C ALA A 93 -0.79 0.49 -2.73
N ARG A 94 -1.54 1.12 -3.63
CA ARG A 94 -2.64 0.48 -4.37
C ARG A 94 -2.12 -0.58 -5.34
N GLN A 95 -1.03 -0.31 -6.06
CA GLN A 95 -0.39 -1.30 -6.91
C GLN A 95 0.10 -2.51 -6.10
N GLU A 96 0.76 -2.27 -4.95
CA GLU A 96 1.22 -3.33 -4.05
C GLU A 96 0.06 -4.19 -3.53
N ARG A 97 -1.11 -3.58 -3.29
CA ARG A 97 -2.33 -4.30 -2.90
C ARG A 97 -2.86 -5.16 -4.05
N GLU A 98 -2.92 -4.61 -5.26
CA GLU A 98 -3.39 -5.31 -6.46
C GLU A 98 -2.52 -6.53 -6.77
N GLU A 99 -1.20 -6.37 -6.73
CA GLU A 99 -0.23 -7.45 -6.97
C GLU A 99 -0.34 -8.57 -5.92
N ARG A 100 -0.73 -8.24 -4.69
CA ARG A 100 -0.99 -9.22 -3.63
C ARG A 100 -2.31 -9.96 -3.80
N LEU A 101 -3.37 -9.25 -4.21
CA LEU A 101 -4.70 -9.84 -4.40
C LEU A 101 -4.76 -10.69 -5.67
N TYR A 102 -4.01 -10.30 -6.70
CA TYR A 102 -4.02 -10.95 -8.01
C TYR A 102 -2.61 -11.16 -8.59
N PRO A 103 -1.81 -12.06 -8.00
CA PRO A 103 -0.44 -12.31 -8.43
C PRO A 103 -0.31 -12.90 -9.85
N HIS A 104 -1.39 -13.46 -10.42
CA HIS A 104 -1.38 -14.12 -11.73
C HIS A 104 -2.00 -13.30 -12.88
N SER A 105 -2.57 -12.12 -12.61
CA SER A 105 -3.17 -11.28 -13.66
C SER A 105 -2.15 -10.76 -14.67
N LYS A 106 -0.89 -10.56 -14.25
CA LYS A 106 0.19 -10.13 -15.16
C LYS A 106 0.79 -11.27 -15.99
N ALA A 107 0.49 -12.54 -15.68
CA ALA A 107 1.03 -13.70 -16.39
C ALA A 107 0.23 -14.09 -17.65
N SER A 108 -0.99 -13.55 -17.79
CA SER A 108 -1.89 -13.84 -18.92
C SER A 108 -1.78 -12.84 -20.08
N GLU A 109 -0.88 -11.85 -19.99
CA GLU A 109 -0.56 -10.88 -21.06
C GLU A 109 0.67 -11.28 -21.88
N GLN A 110 1.04 -12.57 -21.94
CA GLN A 110 2.01 -13.03 -22.93
C GLN A 110 1.28 -13.34 -24.25
N PRO A 111 1.67 -12.72 -25.38
CA PRO A 111 0.99 -12.93 -26.65
C PRO A 111 1.25 -14.36 -27.15
N VAL A 112 0.18 -15.00 -27.64
CA VAL A 112 0.20 -16.27 -28.39
C VAL A 112 0.93 -16.08 -29.71
#